data_AF-A0A1H7WA79-F1
#
_entry.id   AF-A0A1H7WA79-F1
#
_cell.length_a   1.000
_cell.length_b   1.000
_cell.length_c   1.000
_cell.angle_alpha   90.00
_cell.angle_beta   90.00
_cell.angle_gamma   90.00
#
_symmetry.space_group_name_H-M   'P 1'
#
loop_
_entity.id
_entity.type
_entity.pdbx_description
1 polymer ?
#
loop_
_entity_poly.entity_id
_entity_poly.type
_entity_poly.pdbx_seq_one_letter_code
_entity_poly.pdbx_strand_id
1 'polypeptide(L)'
;MKKILLVILGISLSINSFARSCDSSEYDKAEYFASSYGKKLANKYPLAKDIRTTLPSCSYNSYSERFKTKVEIYWTGGFSGDSYNIDGDLIFDSDGTNGHFSSSYKNQNVKDLESWGKFIGVVGGAIVLGAASSQ
;
A
#
# COMPACT_ATOMS: atom_id res chain seq x y z
N MET A 1 -8.85 21.37 62.68
CA MET A 1 -7.49 20.85 62.43
C MET A 1 -7.38 20.43 60.96
N LYS A 2 -6.23 20.71 60.35
CA LYS A 2 -5.88 20.82 58.91
C LYS A 2 -6.49 19.77 57.96
N LYS A 3 -7.10 20.25 56.86
CA LYS A 3 -7.31 19.48 55.61
C LYS A 3 -5.98 19.48 54.84
N ILE A 4 -5.41 18.31 54.58
CA ILE A 4 -4.23 18.14 53.72
C ILE A 4 -4.74 18.10 52.28
N LEU A 5 -4.47 19.15 51.51
CA LEU A 5 -4.72 19.19 50.08
C LEU A 5 -3.47 18.59 49.39
N LEU A 6 -3.57 17.35 48.92
CA LEU A 6 -2.57 16.75 48.04
C LEU A 6 -2.68 17.42 46.67
N VAL A 7 -1.82 18.39 46.42
CA VAL A 7 -1.58 18.93 45.07
C VAL A 7 -0.75 17.89 44.32
N ILE A 8 -1.43 17.01 43.58
CA ILE A 8 -0.76 16.16 42.59
C ILE A 8 -0.41 17.08 41.42
N LEU A 9 0.85 17.52 41.39
CA LEU A 9 1.44 18.22 40.25
C LEU A 9 1.52 17.21 39.10
N GLY A 10 0.45 17.12 38.31
CA GLY A 10 0.42 16.33 37.09
C GLY A 10 1.37 16.96 36.08
N ILE A 11 2.62 16.48 36.04
CA ILE A 11 3.49 16.67 34.88
C ILE A 11 2.82 15.88 33.75
N SER A 12 1.97 16.55 32.98
CA SER A 12 1.51 16.07 31.69
C SER A 12 2.74 16.00 30.79
N LEU A 13 3.46 14.87 30.83
CA LEU A 13 4.39 14.48 29.79
C LEU A 13 3.60 14.50 28.50
N SER A 14 3.82 15.52 27.69
CA SER A 14 3.34 15.59 26.32
C SER A 14 3.76 14.29 25.64
N ILE A 15 2.79 13.40 25.42
CA ILE A 15 2.95 12.26 24.51
C ILE A 15 3.19 12.89 23.13
N ASN A 16 4.46 13.15 22.82
CA ASN A 16 4.87 13.55 21.50
C ASN A 16 4.30 12.49 20.54
N SER A 17 3.44 12.91 19.61
CA SER A 17 3.06 12.03 18.51
C SER A 17 4.35 11.63 17.81
N PHE A 18 4.81 10.40 18.01
CA PHE A 18 6.05 9.88 17.40
C PHE A 18 5.94 9.71 15.89
N ALA A 19 4.71 9.76 15.35
CA ALA A 19 4.44 9.86 13.94
C ALA A 19 4.55 11.31 13.46
N ARG A 20 5.42 11.53 12.47
CA ARG A 20 5.62 12.82 11.80
C ARG A 20 5.61 12.64 10.29
N SER A 21 5.43 13.72 9.55
CA SER A 21 5.74 13.72 8.11
C SER A 21 7.20 13.31 7.90
N CYS A 22 7.43 12.53 6.84
CA CYS A 22 8.78 12.12 6.47
C CYS A 22 9.63 13.36 6.15
N ASP A 23 10.88 13.34 6.59
CA ASP A 23 11.90 14.25 6.04
C ASP A 23 12.34 13.77 4.65
N SER A 24 13.26 14.49 4.01
CA SER A 24 13.70 14.15 2.65
C SER A 24 14.35 12.78 2.56
N SER A 25 15.19 12.39 3.53
CA SER A 25 15.86 11.09 3.50
C SER A 25 14.89 9.94 3.75
N GLU A 26 13.95 10.15 4.67
CA GLU A 26 12.86 9.22 4.94
C GLU A 26 11.92 9.07 3.74
N TYR A 27 11.61 10.17 3.04
CA TYR A 27 10.80 10.15 1.84
C TYR A 27 11.47 9.36 0.71
N ASP A 28 12.76 9.60 0.45
CA ASP A 28 13.52 8.86 -0.60
C ASP A 28 13.55 7.36 -0.32
N LYS A 29 13.76 6.96 0.94
CA LYS A 29 13.70 5.56 1.37
C LYS A 29 12.30 4.98 1.16
N ALA A 30 11.28 5.72 1.60
CA ALA A 30 9.89 5.30 1.48
C ALA A 30 9.46 5.15 0.02
N GLU A 31 9.88 6.06 -0.86
CA GLU A 31 9.63 6.00 -2.30
C GLU A 31 10.31 4.78 -2.94
N TYR A 32 11.59 4.52 -2.61
CA TYR A 32 12.31 3.34 -3.10
C TYR A 32 11.57 2.04 -2.74
N PHE A 33 11.19 1.89 -1.46
CA PHE A 33 10.48 0.70 -1.01
C PHE A 33 9.07 0.62 -1.58
N ALA A 34 8.31 1.72 -1.59
CA ALA A 34 6.98 1.77 -2.19
C ALA A 34 7.01 1.38 -3.67
N SER A 35 8.00 1.84 -4.43
CA SER A 35 8.21 1.45 -5.84
C SER A 35 8.48 -0.05 -5.99
N SER A 36 9.28 -0.63 -5.10
CA SER A 36 9.52 -2.08 -5.05
C SER A 36 8.25 -2.87 -4.72
N TYR A 37 7.47 -2.43 -3.72
CA TYR A 37 6.18 -3.03 -3.37
C TYR A 37 5.15 -2.90 -4.50
N GLY A 38 5.06 -1.73 -5.14
CA GLY A 38 4.16 -1.48 -6.25
C GLY A 38 4.46 -2.38 -7.44
N LYS A 39 5.74 -2.56 -7.80
CA LYS A 39 6.17 -3.54 -8.81
C LYS A 39 5.77 -4.96 -8.43
N LYS A 40 6.01 -5.38 -7.18
CA LYS A 40 5.62 -6.72 -6.70
C LYS A 40 4.10 -6.92 -6.75
N LEU A 41 3.31 -5.89 -6.42
CA LEU A 41 1.85 -5.95 -6.47
C LEU A 41 1.35 -6.03 -7.91
N ALA A 42 1.83 -5.18 -8.81
CA ALA A 42 1.44 -5.18 -10.22
C ALA A 42 1.85 -6.47 -10.93
N ASN A 43 3.04 -7.02 -10.64
CA ASN A 43 3.52 -8.28 -11.23
C ASN A 43 2.73 -9.52 -10.80
N LYS A 44 1.83 -9.43 -9.81
CA LYS A 44 0.86 -10.51 -9.53
C LYS A 44 -0.18 -10.64 -10.63
N TYR A 45 -0.42 -9.57 -11.38
CA TYR A 45 -1.32 -9.58 -12.53
C TYR A 45 -0.55 -9.99 -13.78
N PRO A 46 -1.12 -10.87 -14.62
CA PRO A 46 -0.44 -11.34 -15.81
C PRO A 46 -0.13 -10.15 -16.73
N LEU A 47 1.13 -10.09 -17.18
CA LEU A 47 1.60 -9.17 -18.21
C LEU A 47 1.47 -7.69 -17.85
N ALA A 48 1.59 -7.34 -16.57
CA ALA A 48 1.75 -5.96 -16.16
C ALA A 48 3.00 -5.35 -16.82
N LYS A 49 2.83 -4.19 -17.46
CA LYS A 49 3.88 -3.39 -18.10
C LYS A 49 3.80 -1.95 -17.61
N ASP A 50 4.86 -1.18 -17.85
CA ASP A 50 4.91 0.26 -17.57
C ASP A 50 4.47 0.64 -16.14
N ILE A 51 4.92 -0.16 -15.17
CA ILE A 51 4.51 -0.04 -13.78
C ILE A 51 5.08 1.25 -13.19
N ARG A 52 4.19 2.09 -12.67
CA ARG A 52 4.51 3.33 -11.98
C ARG A 52 3.89 3.32 -10.59
N THR A 53 4.67 3.74 -9.60
CA THR A 53 4.18 3.93 -8.24
C THR A 53 4.45 5.37 -7.82
N THR A 54 3.45 6.04 -7.28
CA THR A 54 3.57 7.38 -6.71
C THR A 54 3.34 7.31 -5.20
N LEU A 55 3.88 8.30 -4.48
CA LEU A 55 3.83 8.37 -3.03
C LEU A 55 3.16 9.68 -2.58
N PRO A 56 1.82 9.84 -2.66
CA PRO A 56 1.15 11.10 -2.33
C PRO A 56 1.38 11.60 -0.90
N SER A 57 1.66 10.68 0.04
CA SER A 57 1.98 11.06 1.41
C SER A 57 2.88 10.04 2.09
N CYS A 58 3.71 10.52 3.01
CA CYS A 58 4.62 9.71 3.80
C CYS A 58 4.62 10.20 5.24
N SER A 59 4.47 9.26 6.18
CA SER A 59 4.68 9.49 7.61
C SER A 59 5.62 8.43 8.17
N TYR A 60 6.48 8.85 9.08
CA TYR A 60 7.41 7.98 9.79
C TYR A 60 7.13 8.06 11.29
N ASN A 61 7.00 6.89 11.91
CA ASN A 61 6.90 6.76 13.36
C ASN A 61 8.24 6.30 13.91
N SER A 62 8.93 7.18 14.65
CA SER A 62 10.26 6.89 15.19
C SER A 62 10.26 5.92 16.37
N TYR A 63 9.13 5.75 17.07
CA TYR A 63 9.01 4.79 18.16
C TYR A 63 8.87 3.35 17.64
N SER A 64 8.04 3.16 16.60
CA SER A 64 7.84 1.85 15.99
C SER A 64 8.76 1.58 14.79
N GLU A 65 9.59 2.55 14.42
CA GLU A 65 10.44 2.54 13.22
C GLU A 65 9.69 2.12 11.95
N ARG A 66 8.50 2.70 11.74
CA ARG A 66 7.62 2.33 10.62
C ARG A 66 7.26 3.50 9.74
N PHE A 67 7.26 3.23 8.45
CA PHE A 67 6.63 4.07 7.45
C PHE A 67 5.15 3.73 7.32
N LYS A 68 4.33 4.77 7.20
CA LYS A 68 2.97 4.67 6.69
C LYS A 68 2.84 5.65 5.53
N THR A 69 2.62 5.11 4.34
CA THR A 69 2.57 5.87 3.10
C THR A 69 1.24 5.66 2.40
N LYS A 70 0.78 6.68 1.68
CA LYS A 70 -0.20 6.48 0.62
C LYS A 70 0.55 6.15 -0.65
N VAL A 71 0.07 5.15 -1.36
CA VAL A 71 0.64 4.74 -2.65
C VAL A 71 -0.47 4.65 -3.68
N GLU A 72 -0.15 5.08 -4.89
CA GLU A 72 -0.97 4.83 -6.08
C GLU A 72 -0.12 4.03 -7.05
N ILE A 73 -0.66 2.93 -7.57
CA ILE A 73 0.07 1.97 -8.38
C ILE A 73 -0.66 1.84 -9.70
N TYR A 74 -0.01 2.28 -10.77
CA TYR A 74 -0.51 2.25 -12.13
C TYR A 74 0.29 1.25 -12.95
N TRP A 75 -0.38 0.54 -13.85
CA TRP A 75 0.28 -0.29 -14.86
C TRP A 75 -0.60 -0.47 -16.08
N THR A 76 0.00 -0.90 -17.18
CA THR A 76 -0.69 -1.25 -18.44
C THR A 76 -0.77 -2.77 -18.57
N GLY A 77 -1.90 -3.29 -19.03
CA GLY A 77 -2.06 -4.71 -19.34
C GLY A 77 -1.42 -5.04 -20.67
N GLY A 78 -0.51 -6.02 -20.67
CA GLY A 78 0.27 -6.35 -21.86
C GLY A 78 -0.50 -6.94 -23.04
N PHE A 79 -1.75 -7.40 -22.84
CA PHE A 79 -2.62 -7.90 -23.92
C PHE A 79 -3.76 -6.95 -24.27
N SER A 80 -4.45 -6.37 -23.29
CA SER A 80 -5.61 -5.52 -23.56
C SER A 80 -5.24 -4.08 -23.87
N GLY A 81 -4.04 -3.63 -23.49
CA GLY A 81 -3.67 -2.21 -23.53
C GLY A 81 -4.40 -1.36 -22.48
N ASP A 82 -5.23 -1.98 -21.64
CA ASP A 82 -5.97 -1.28 -20.60
C ASP A 82 -5.03 -0.72 -19.54
N SER A 83 -5.41 0.41 -18.99
CA SER A 83 -4.78 0.96 -17.79
C SER A 83 -5.42 0.41 -16.53
N TYR A 84 -4.59 0.08 -15.56
CA TYR A 84 -4.97 -0.45 -14.26
C TYR A 84 -4.47 0.48 -13.17
N ASN A 85 -5.28 0.67 -12.14
CA ASN A 85 -4.90 1.48 -10.98
C ASN A 85 -5.39 0.84 -9.67
N ILE A 86 -4.51 0.81 -8.68
CA ILE A 86 -4.82 0.51 -7.28
C ILE A 86 -4.18 1.58 -6.38
N ASP A 87 -5.00 2.17 -5.50
CA ASP A 87 -4.52 3.09 -4.47
C ASP A 87 -4.72 2.48 -3.08
N GLY A 88 -3.86 2.83 -2.13
CA GLY A 88 -3.98 2.33 -0.78
C GLY A 88 -2.96 2.88 0.20
N ASP A 89 -3.06 2.38 1.42
CA ASP A 89 -2.07 2.62 2.45
C ASP A 89 -1.07 1.46 2.45
N LEU A 90 0.22 1.79 2.45
CA LEU A 90 1.32 0.85 2.59
C LEU A 90 2.05 1.14 3.91
N ILE A 91 2.14 0.13 4.77
CA ILE A 91 2.85 0.22 6.06
C ILE A 91 4.00 -0.78 6.05
N PHE A 92 5.21 -0.35 6.38
CA PHE A 92 6.41 -1.19 6.37
C PHE A 92 7.42 -0.68 7.39
N ASP A 93 8.34 -1.56 7.80
CA ASP A 93 9.40 -1.21 8.73
C ASP A 93 10.48 -0.35 8.04
N SER A 94 11.35 0.30 8.83
CA SER A 94 12.35 1.27 8.34
C SER A 94 13.35 0.67 7.34
N ASP A 95 13.52 -0.64 7.35
CA ASP A 95 14.36 -1.44 6.45
C ASP A 95 13.61 -1.95 5.19
N GLY A 96 12.33 -1.63 5.04
CA GLY A 96 11.49 -2.07 3.92
C GLY A 96 10.84 -3.44 4.11
N THR A 97 11.04 -4.11 5.25
CA THR A 97 10.43 -5.41 5.53
C THR A 97 9.02 -5.27 6.10
N ASN A 98 8.34 -6.43 6.29
CA ASN A 98 7.01 -6.53 6.88
C ASN A 98 5.94 -5.64 6.26
N GLY A 99 6.03 -5.40 4.94
CA GLY A 99 5.12 -4.52 4.23
C GLY A 99 3.69 -5.09 4.18
N HIS A 100 2.75 -4.28 4.65
CA HIS A 100 1.33 -4.54 4.60
C HIS A 100 0.64 -3.49 3.73
N PHE A 101 0.01 -3.94 2.66
CA PHE A 101 -0.74 -3.09 1.74
C PHE A 101 -2.25 -3.26 1.95
N SER A 102 -2.96 -2.16 2.15
CA SER A 102 -4.41 -2.12 2.24
C SER A 102 -4.98 -1.21 1.15
N SER A 103 -5.70 -1.81 0.20
CA SER A 103 -6.30 -1.09 -0.92
C SER A 103 -7.49 -0.27 -0.44
N SER A 104 -7.50 1.01 -0.82
CA SER A 104 -8.62 1.94 -0.62
C SER A 104 -9.41 2.16 -1.91
N TYR A 105 -8.76 2.01 -3.06
CA TYR A 105 -9.38 2.14 -4.39
C TYR A 105 -8.78 1.13 -5.37
N LYS A 106 -9.62 0.68 -6.30
CA LYS A 106 -9.24 -0.08 -7.49
C LYS A 106 -10.13 0.37 -8.64
N ASN A 107 -9.56 0.58 -9.83
CA ASN A 107 -10.36 0.87 -11.01
C ASN A 107 -11.13 -0.39 -11.48
N GLN A 108 -12.08 -0.21 -12.41
CA GLN A 108 -12.95 -1.31 -12.87
C GLN A 108 -12.15 -2.45 -13.50
N ASN A 109 -11.15 -2.14 -14.32
CA ASN A 109 -10.31 -3.14 -14.99
C ASN A 109 -9.59 -4.07 -13.99
N VAL A 110 -9.10 -3.54 -12.87
CA VAL A 110 -8.52 -4.36 -11.81
C VAL A 110 -9.58 -5.26 -11.16
N LYS A 111 -10.76 -4.73 -10.88
CA LYS A 111 -11.87 -5.51 -10.29
C LYS A 111 -12.32 -6.62 -11.23
N ASP A 112 -12.36 -6.35 -12.53
CA ASP A 112 -12.72 -7.32 -13.56
C ASP A 112 -11.65 -8.41 -13.65
N LEU A 113 -10.36 -8.06 -13.63
CA LEU A 113 -9.27 -9.05 -13.56
C LEU A 113 -9.35 -9.94 -12.31
N GLU A 114 -9.58 -9.36 -11.13
CA GLU A 114 -9.72 -10.14 -9.90
C GLU A 114 -10.96 -11.04 -9.95
N SER A 115 -12.04 -10.56 -10.54
CA SER A 115 -13.29 -11.32 -10.71
C SER A 115 -13.13 -12.45 -11.72
N TRP A 116 -12.47 -12.20 -12.85
CA TRP A 116 -12.11 -13.21 -13.84
C TRP A 116 -11.14 -14.24 -13.27
N GLY A 117 -10.12 -13.81 -12.53
CA GLY A 117 -9.18 -14.72 -11.86
C GLY A 117 -9.87 -15.61 -10.82
N LYS A 118 -10.83 -15.07 -10.06
CA LYS A 118 -11.67 -15.85 -9.14
C LYS A 118 -12.63 -16.77 -9.88
N PHE A 119 -13.26 -16.30 -10.97
CA PHE A 119 -14.17 -17.11 -11.76
C PHE A 119 -13.44 -18.30 -12.41
N ILE A 120 -12.28 -18.07 -13.01
CA ILE A 120 -11.42 -19.11 -13.56
C ILE A 120 -10.92 -20.04 -12.44
N GLY A 121 -10.57 -19.51 -11.26
CA GLY A 121 -10.10 -20.32 -10.13
C GLY A 121 -11.18 -21.14 -9.40
N VAL A 122 -12.43 -20.69 -9.40
CA VAL A 122 -13.57 -21.36 -8.74
C VAL A 122 -14.24 -22.36 -9.70
N VAL A 123 -14.28 -22.06 -11.00
CA VAL A 123 -14.83 -22.97 -12.02
C VAL A 123 -13.77 -23.99 -12.50
N GLY A 124 -12.48 -23.66 -12.37
CA GLY A 124 -11.36 -24.40 -12.95
C GLY A 124 -10.51 -25.18 -11.94
N GLY A 125 -11.03 -26.32 -11.47
CA GLY A 125 -10.17 -27.47 -11.16
C GLY A 125 -9.41 -28.01 -12.39
N ALA A 126 -9.62 -27.45 -13.59
CA ALA A 126 -8.92 -27.78 -14.82
C ALA A 126 -8.96 -26.60 -15.83
N ILE A 127 -7.76 -26.17 -16.26
CA ILE A 127 -7.28 -25.65 -17.57
C ILE A 127 -8.25 -24.83 -18.47
N VAL A 128 -7.75 -23.67 -18.99
CA VAL A 128 -7.60 -23.33 -20.44
C VAL A 128 -7.45 -21.79 -20.61
N LEU A 129 -6.21 -21.36 -20.86
CA LEU A 129 -5.90 -20.11 -21.56
C LEU A 129 -6.27 -20.31 -23.04
N GLY A 130 -7.50 -20.01 -23.43
CA GLY A 130 -7.90 -20.17 -24.81
C GLY A 130 -9.40 -20.00 -25.03
N ALA A 131 -9.91 -18.77 -24.93
CA ALA A 131 -11.05 -18.26 -25.69
C ALA A 131 -11.49 -16.91 -25.11
N ALA A 132 -10.84 -15.83 -25.56
CA ALA A 132 -11.46 -14.50 -25.61
C ALA A 132 -10.81 -13.70 -26.76
N SER A 133 -10.74 -14.32 -27.93
CA SER A 133 -10.41 -13.66 -29.20
C SER A 133 -11.40 -14.13 -30.27
N SER A 134 -12.69 -13.86 -30.06
CA SER A 134 -13.67 -13.82 -31.14
C SER A 134 -14.97 -13.16 -30.67
N GLN A 135 -15.10 -11.87 -30.94
CA GLN A 135 -16.28 -11.26 -31.57
C GLN A 135 -15.91 -9.87 -32.09
#